data_AF-A0A3M8FR63-F1
#
_entry.id   AF-A0A3M8FR63-F1
#
_cell.length_a   1.000
_cell.length_b   1.000
_cell.length_c   1.000
_cell.angle_alpha   90.00
_cell.angle_beta   90.00
_cell.angle_gamma   90.00
#
_symmetry.space_group_name_H-M   'P 1'
#
loop_
_entity.id
_entity.type
_entity.pdbx_description
1 polymer ?
#
loop_
_entity_poly.entity_id
_entity_poly.type
_entity_poly.pdbx_seq_one_letter_code
_entity_poly.pdbx_strand_id
1 'polypeptide(L)'
;MQGFEEIAASGGVIGSDGEDTGESRVEASDQIDGVGAELETDDGRVEELEAALAAAVETIAELEKQLAQAEQAQDLERLLIEAGVVDIETATLLAQQRLNDAGASVEGVVSDLVSSKSFLFRSKKASASGSAVSGDPAPVRDSLSELADEARQTGDRRAVLRYLRRRRG
;
A
#
# COMPACT_ATOMS: atom_id res chain seq x y z
N MET A 1 9.37 -4.11 -22.04
CA MET A 1 10.67 -3.49 -22.39
C MET A 1 11.48 -3.38 -21.12
N GLN A 2 12.74 -3.83 -21.15
CA GLN A 2 13.76 -3.79 -20.06
C GLN A 2 13.50 -4.80 -18.92
N GLY A 3 14.40 -5.70 -18.53
CA GLY A 3 15.72 -6.10 -19.03
C GLY A 3 16.08 -7.44 -18.36
N PHE A 4 16.45 -8.44 -19.15
CA PHE A 4 17.03 -9.70 -18.66
C PHE A 4 18.54 -9.52 -18.66
N GLU A 5 19.15 -9.46 -17.47
CA GLU A 5 20.61 -9.48 -17.33
C GLU A 5 21.12 -10.92 -17.50
N GLU A 6 21.76 -11.09 -18.64
CA GLU A 6 22.68 -12.13 -19.07
C GLU A 6 23.87 -12.21 -18.11
N ILE A 7 23.99 -13.31 -17.35
CA ILE A 7 25.23 -13.65 -16.63
C ILE A 7 25.89 -14.84 -17.32
N ALA A 8 27.12 -14.56 -17.73
CA ALA A 8 27.92 -15.28 -18.68
C ALA A 8 28.39 -16.66 -18.21
N ALA A 9 28.42 -17.56 -19.18
CA ALA A 9 29.21 -18.77 -19.17
C ALA A 9 30.69 -18.45 -18.99
N SER A 10 31.31 -19.01 -17.96
CA SER A 10 32.76 -19.03 -17.75
C SER A 10 33.23 -20.48 -17.90
N GLY A 11 33.76 -20.78 -19.08
CA GLY A 11 34.47 -22.02 -19.37
C GLY A 11 35.80 -22.07 -18.62
N GLY A 12 36.10 -23.25 -18.08
CA GLY A 12 37.39 -23.62 -17.52
C GLY A 12 37.69 -25.07 -17.87
N VAL A 13 38.10 -25.30 -19.12
CA VAL A 13 38.82 -26.51 -19.54
C VAL A 13 40.30 -26.19 -19.40
N ILE A 14 41.08 -27.05 -18.73
CA ILE A 14 42.49 -27.42 -19.01
C ILE A 14 43.02 -28.20 -17.80
N GLY A 15 43.57 -29.40 -18.05
CA GLY A 15 44.35 -30.13 -17.07
C GLY A 15 44.29 -31.65 -17.21
N SER A 16 44.57 -32.18 -18.41
CA SER A 16 45.06 -33.55 -18.54
C SER A 16 46.55 -33.54 -18.22
N ASP A 17 47.01 -34.38 -17.30
CA ASP A 17 48.24 -35.16 -17.45
C ASP A 17 48.45 -36.01 -16.20
N GLY A 18 48.79 -37.28 -16.42
CA GLY A 18 49.73 -37.96 -15.53
C GLY A 18 49.21 -39.13 -14.71
N GLU A 19 49.69 -40.30 -15.12
CA GLU A 19 50.20 -41.37 -14.27
C GLU A 19 49.28 -42.56 -13.96
N ASP A 20 49.53 -43.56 -14.79
CA ASP A 20 49.48 -45.00 -14.57
C ASP A 20 50.07 -45.43 -13.22
N THR A 21 49.24 -46.03 -12.38
CA THR A 21 49.65 -47.10 -11.46
C THR A 21 48.52 -48.12 -11.35
N GLY A 22 48.68 -49.26 -12.02
CA GLY A 22 47.88 -50.44 -11.76
C GLY A 22 48.17 -50.99 -10.36
N GLU A 23 47.15 -51.00 -9.49
CA GLU A 23 46.97 -51.90 -8.34
C GLU A 23 45.75 -51.41 -7.51
N SER A 24 44.51 -51.80 -7.86
CA SER A 24 43.36 -51.73 -6.91
C SER A 24 42.09 -52.44 -7.43
N ARG A 25 42.18 -53.70 -7.87
CA ARG A 25 40.99 -54.46 -8.30
C ARG A 25 40.18 -55.10 -7.13
N VAL A 26 40.36 -54.67 -5.88
CA VAL A 26 39.70 -55.31 -4.72
C VAL A 26 38.94 -54.34 -3.80
N GLU A 27 38.85 -53.03 -4.11
CA GLU A 27 38.16 -52.05 -3.24
C GLU A 27 36.86 -51.46 -3.84
N ALA A 28 36.38 -51.98 -4.98
CA ALA A 28 35.17 -51.46 -5.62
C ALA A 28 33.84 -51.91 -4.97
N SER A 29 33.88 -52.70 -3.88
CA SER A 29 32.66 -53.26 -3.26
C SER A 29 32.20 -52.53 -2.01
N ASP A 30 33.07 -51.81 -1.30
CA ASP A 30 32.70 -50.97 -0.12
C ASP A 30 32.30 -49.54 -0.50
N GLN A 31 32.59 -49.12 -1.75
CA GLN A 31 32.30 -47.77 -2.22
C GLN A 31 30.87 -47.59 -2.75
N ILE A 32 30.09 -48.67 -2.83
CA ILE A 32 28.70 -48.65 -3.32
C ILE A 32 27.71 -48.32 -2.20
N ASP A 33 28.02 -48.68 -0.95
CA ASP A 33 27.15 -48.43 0.20
C ASP A 33 27.12 -46.95 0.65
N GLY A 34 28.17 -46.17 0.33
CA GLY A 34 28.21 -44.74 0.64
C GLY A 34 27.37 -43.86 -0.30
N VAL A 35 27.20 -44.26 -1.56
CA VAL A 35 26.46 -43.48 -2.57
C VAL A 35 24.95 -43.53 -2.33
N GLY A 36 24.43 -44.62 -1.76
CA GLY A 36 23.01 -44.74 -1.42
C GLY A 36 22.55 -43.73 -0.36
N ALA A 37 23.38 -43.48 0.65
CA ALA A 37 23.04 -42.54 1.73
C ALA A 37 23.07 -41.06 1.27
N GLU A 38 23.94 -40.70 0.33
CA GLU A 38 24.04 -39.33 -0.21
C GLU A 38 22.88 -39.02 -1.16
N LEU A 39 22.44 -40.00 -1.97
CA LEU A 39 21.26 -39.88 -2.83
C LEU A 39 19.95 -39.75 -2.03
N GLU A 40 19.80 -40.49 -0.93
CA GLU A 40 18.63 -40.36 -0.03
C GLU A 40 18.55 -38.97 0.62
N THR A 41 19.70 -38.35 0.92
CA THR A 41 19.73 -36.98 1.47
C THR A 41 19.44 -35.91 0.41
N ASP A 42 19.85 -36.14 -0.84
CA ASP A 42 19.56 -35.24 -1.95
C ASP A 42 18.08 -35.31 -2.34
N ASP A 43 17.49 -36.51 -2.39
CA ASP A 43 16.06 -36.70 -2.66
C ASP A 43 15.20 -36.07 -1.56
N GLY A 44 15.57 -36.25 -0.28
CA GLY A 44 14.86 -35.60 0.84
C GLY A 44 14.96 -34.06 0.80
N ARG A 45 16.09 -33.52 0.32
CA ARG A 45 16.26 -32.08 0.13
C ARG A 45 15.43 -31.56 -1.04
N VAL A 46 15.28 -32.33 -2.12
CA VAL A 46 14.41 -31.98 -3.24
C VAL A 46 12.95 -31.92 -2.77
N GLU A 47 12.48 -32.94 -2.03
CA GLU A 47 11.12 -32.95 -1.48
C GLU A 47 10.85 -31.76 -0.54
N GLU A 48 11.82 -31.43 0.33
CA GLU A 48 11.71 -30.26 1.22
C GLU A 48 11.62 -28.95 0.43
N LEU A 49 12.47 -28.80 -0.60
CA LEU A 49 12.46 -27.62 -1.47
C LEU A 49 11.16 -27.51 -2.28
N GLU A 50 10.64 -28.63 -2.79
CA GLU A 50 9.36 -28.67 -3.51
C GLU A 50 8.19 -28.29 -2.59
N ALA A 51 8.16 -28.81 -1.36
CA ALA A 51 7.15 -28.45 -0.37
C ALA A 51 7.24 -26.96 0.02
N ALA A 52 8.46 -26.45 0.24
CA ALA A 52 8.70 -25.04 0.54
C ALA A 52 8.28 -24.13 -0.62
N LEU A 53 8.56 -24.53 -1.86
CA LEU A 53 8.16 -23.80 -3.06
C LEU A 53 6.64 -23.77 -3.19
N ALA A 54 5.96 -24.90 -3.01
CA ALA A 54 4.50 -24.97 -3.05
C ALA A 54 3.85 -24.05 -2.01
N ALA A 55 4.36 -24.07 -0.76
CA ALA A 55 3.87 -23.21 0.31
C ALA A 55 4.13 -21.72 0.03
N ALA A 56 5.29 -21.38 -0.54
CA ALA A 56 5.62 -20.01 -0.91
C ALA A 56 4.71 -19.49 -2.04
N VAL A 57 4.42 -20.31 -3.05
CA VAL A 57 3.51 -19.95 -4.15
C VAL A 57 2.09 -19.71 -3.63
N GLU A 58 1.58 -20.56 -2.74
CA GLU A 58 0.27 -20.36 -2.10
C GLU A 58 0.22 -19.05 -1.30
N THR A 59 1.27 -18.77 -0.53
CA THR A 59 1.38 -17.53 0.25
C THR A 59 1.39 -16.30 -0.64
N ILE A 60 2.13 -16.33 -1.76
CA ILE A 60 2.16 -15.23 -2.73
C ILE A 60 0.77 -15.00 -3.31
N ALA A 61 0.07 -16.06 -3.74
CA ALA A 61 -1.26 -15.94 -4.33
C ALA A 61 -2.28 -15.33 -3.35
N GLU A 62 -2.22 -15.70 -2.07
CA GLU A 62 -3.10 -15.12 -1.05
C GLU A 62 -2.76 -13.65 -0.76
N LEU A 63 -1.47 -13.29 -0.69
CA LEU A 63 -1.04 -11.90 -0.52
C LEU A 63 -1.41 -11.02 -1.71
N GLU A 64 -1.26 -11.52 -2.94
CA GLU A 64 -1.68 -10.81 -4.16
C GLU A 64 -3.19 -10.54 -4.15
N LYS A 65 -4.00 -11.50 -3.72
CA LYS A 65 -5.44 -11.34 -3.56
C LYS A 65 -5.79 -10.30 -2.50
N GLN A 66 -5.12 -10.33 -1.35
CA GLN A 66 -5.32 -9.35 -0.28
C GLN A 66 -4.93 -7.94 -0.74
N LEU A 67 -3.83 -7.81 -1.46
CA LEU A 67 -3.38 -6.54 -2.04
C LEU A 67 -4.43 -6.00 -3.02
N ALA A 68 -4.90 -6.83 -3.95
CA ALA A 68 -5.92 -6.43 -4.92
C ALA A 68 -7.22 -5.96 -4.24
N GLN A 69 -7.65 -6.64 -3.16
CA GLN A 69 -8.81 -6.23 -2.37
C GLN A 69 -8.59 -4.89 -1.64
N ALA A 70 -7.40 -4.68 -1.07
CA ALA A 70 -7.06 -3.44 -0.38
C ALA A 70 -6.98 -2.25 -1.35
N GLU A 71 -6.36 -2.43 -2.51
CA GLU A 71 -6.28 -1.42 -3.57
C GLU A 71 -7.69 -1.05 -4.07
N GLN A 72 -8.54 -2.05 -4.32
CA GLN A 72 -9.92 -1.82 -4.73
C GLN A 72 -10.73 -1.06 -3.68
N ALA A 73 -10.56 -1.37 -2.40
CA ALA A 73 -11.20 -0.65 -1.30
C ALA A 73 -10.73 0.81 -1.23
N GLN A 74 -9.42 1.04 -1.35
CA GLN A 74 -8.83 2.38 -1.35
C GLN A 74 -9.31 3.22 -2.53
N ASP A 75 -9.37 2.65 -3.73
CA ASP A 75 -9.86 3.33 -4.93
C ASP A 75 -11.33 3.68 -4.80
N LEU A 76 -12.14 2.77 -4.24
CA LEU A 76 -13.55 3.02 -3.96
C LEU A 76 -13.74 4.18 -2.99
N GLU A 77 -13.03 4.19 -1.86
CA GLU A 77 -13.10 5.27 -0.88
C GLU A 77 -12.68 6.61 -1.48
N ARG A 78 -11.58 6.64 -2.25
CA ARG A 78 -11.09 7.83 -2.95
C ARG A 78 -12.17 8.42 -3.86
N LEU A 79 -12.81 7.58 -4.69
CA LEU A 79 -13.85 8.00 -5.61
C LEU A 79 -15.13 8.46 -4.90
N LEU A 80 -15.52 7.82 -3.80
CA LEU A 80 -16.66 8.25 -2.98
C LEU A 80 -16.42 9.63 -2.33
N ILE A 81 -15.20 9.86 -1.82
CA ILE A 81 -14.80 11.16 -1.25
C ILE A 81 -14.81 12.23 -2.34
N GLU A 82 -14.26 11.94 -3.52
CA GLU A 82 -14.25 12.86 -4.67
C GLU A 82 -15.69 13.19 -5.14
N ALA A 83 -16.59 12.21 -5.09
CA ALA A 83 -18.02 12.40 -5.38
C ALA A 83 -18.76 13.23 -4.31
N GLY A 84 -18.12 13.52 -3.17
CA GLY A 84 -18.70 14.33 -2.09
C GLY A 84 -19.70 13.57 -1.24
N VAL A 85 -19.41 12.30 -0.93
CA VAL A 85 -20.24 11.48 -0.05
C VAL A 85 -20.39 12.12 1.35
N VAL A 86 -21.59 12.03 1.92
CA VAL A 86 -21.92 12.54 3.26
C VAL A 86 -21.71 11.46 4.33
N ASP A 87 -22.05 10.22 4.01
CA ASP A 87 -21.90 9.04 4.86
C ASP A 87 -21.08 7.98 4.10
N ILE A 88 -19.78 7.92 4.41
CA ILE A 88 -18.84 7.05 3.71
C ILE A 88 -19.09 5.58 4.00
N GLU A 89 -19.42 5.22 5.24
CA GLU A 89 -19.62 3.82 5.67
C GLU A 89 -20.85 3.20 4.98
N THR A 90 -21.95 3.94 4.93
CA THR A 90 -23.15 3.47 4.24
C THR A 90 -22.90 3.35 2.73
N ALA A 91 -22.16 4.29 2.14
CA ALA A 91 -21.86 4.27 0.71
C ALA A 91 -20.89 3.14 0.31
N THR A 92 -19.85 2.88 1.12
CA THR A 92 -18.90 1.78 0.87
C THR A 92 -19.59 0.43 0.94
N LEU A 93 -20.44 0.18 1.94
CA LEU A 93 -21.21 -1.06 2.07
C LEU A 93 -22.10 -1.31 0.83
N LEU A 94 -22.83 -0.28 0.39
CA LEU A 94 -23.69 -0.37 -0.79
C LEU A 94 -22.92 -0.56 -2.09
N ALA A 95 -21.75 0.09 -2.21
CA ALA A 95 -20.90 -0.05 -3.38
C ALA A 95 -20.26 -1.45 -3.44
N GLN A 96 -19.75 -1.97 -2.32
CA GLN A 96 -19.21 -3.34 -2.22
C GLN A 96 -20.26 -4.39 -2.60
N GLN A 97 -21.50 -4.23 -2.13
CA GLN A 97 -22.60 -5.11 -2.51
C GLN A 97 -22.79 -5.14 -4.05
N ARG A 98 -22.80 -3.98 -4.70
CA ARG A 98 -22.96 -3.89 -6.16
C ARG A 98 -21.75 -4.42 -6.93
N LEU A 99 -20.55 -4.24 -6.41
CA LEU A 99 -19.31 -4.73 -7.00
C LEU A 99 -19.30 -6.26 -7.06
N ASN A 100 -19.78 -6.90 -6.00
CA ASN A 100 -19.93 -8.35 -5.91
C ASN A 100 -21.03 -8.89 -6.83
N ASP A 101 -22.14 -8.16 -7.00
CA ASP A 101 -23.29 -8.62 -7.79
C ASP A 101 -23.07 -8.49 -9.31
N ALA A 102 -22.37 -7.43 -9.76
CA ALA A 102 -22.33 -7.05 -11.17
C ALA A 102 -20.96 -7.19 -11.84
N GLY A 103 -19.88 -7.44 -11.07
CA GLY A 103 -18.50 -7.39 -11.60
C GLY A 103 -18.18 -6.06 -12.30
N ALA A 104 -18.89 -4.99 -11.91
CA ALA A 104 -18.79 -3.69 -12.54
C ALA A 104 -17.47 -3.00 -12.16
N SER A 105 -17.04 -2.01 -12.95
CA SER A 105 -15.91 -1.16 -12.55
C SER A 105 -16.28 -0.30 -11.33
N VAL A 106 -15.30 0.00 -10.48
CA VAL A 106 -15.48 0.84 -9.27
C VAL A 106 -16.11 2.18 -9.64
N GLU A 107 -15.67 2.79 -10.73
CA GLU A 107 -16.19 4.06 -11.27
C GLU A 107 -17.66 3.96 -11.67
N GLY A 108 -18.05 2.87 -12.34
CA GLY A 108 -19.43 2.60 -12.73
C GLY A 108 -20.34 2.47 -11.52
N VAL A 109 -19.89 1.72 -10.50
CA VAL A 109 -20.62 1.56 -9.24
C VAL A 109 -20.84 2.90 -8.54
N VAL A 110 -19.83 3.75 -8.47
CA VAL A 110 -19.94 5.08 -7.85
C VAL A 110 -20.90 5.98 -8.65
N SER A 111 -20.80 6.01 -9.98
CA SER A 111 -21.73 6.77 -10.85
C SER A 111 -23.18 6.31 -10.68
N ASP A 112 -23.40 5.00 -10.64
CA ASP A 112 -24.72 4.41 -10.41
C ASP A 112 -25.23 4.70 -8.99
N LEU A 113 -24.35 4.77 -8.00
CA LEU A 113 -24.73 5.12 -6.63
C LEU A 113 -25.11 6.59 -6.52
N VAL A 114 -24.37 7.49 -7.17
CA VAL A 114 -24.67 8.93 -7.24
C VAL A 114 -26.04 9.19 -7.88
N SER A 115 -26.36 8.51 -8.98
CA SER A 115 -27.63 8.68 -9.68
C SER A 115 -28.82 8.06 -8.94
N SER A 116 -28.66 6.85 -8.39
CA SER A 116 -29.75 6.13 -7.70
C SER A 116 -29.99 6.56 -6.26
N LYS A 117 -28.95 7.05 -5.55
CA LYS A 117 -29.01 7.44 -4.14
C LYS A 117 -28.38 8.80 -3.89
N SER A 118 -28.85 9.81 -4.63
CA SER A 118 -28.33 11.19 -4.58
C SER A 118 -28.33 11.82 -3.17
N PHE A 119 -29.17 11.36 -2.25
CA PHE A 119 -29.20 11.82 -0.85
C PHE A 119 -27.96 11.46 -0.03
N LEU A 120 -27.19 10.45 -0.45
CA LEU A 120 -25.90 10.10 0.19
C LEU A 120 -24.77 11.05 -0.21
N PHE A 121 -24.99 11.92 -1.20
CA PHE A 121 -23.99 12.81 -1.75
C PHE A 121 -24.38 14.26 -1.53
N ARG A 122 -23.39 15.12 -1.29
CA ARG A 122 -23.61 16.55 -1.22
C ARG A 122 -24.03 17.04 -2.60
N SER A 123 -25.28 17.45 -2.75
CA SER A 123 -25.76 18.02 -4.01
C SER A 123 -24.88 19.21 -4.42
N LYS A 124 -24.24 19.13 -5.60
CA LYS A 124 -23.42 20.23 -6.16
C LYS A 124 -24.22 21.53 -6.36
N LYS A 125 -25.55 21.51 -6.23
CA LYS A 125 -26.46 22.61 -6.53
C LYS A 125 -26.57 23.72 -5.46
N ALA A 126 -25.87 23.67 -4.33
CA ALA A 126 -26.12 24.61 -3.22
C ALA A 126 -24.92 25.43 -2.69
N SER A 127 -23.78 25.55 -3.40
CA SER A 127 -22.68 26.41 -2.91
C SER A 127 -22.72 27.88 -3.36
N ALA A 128 -23.79 28.33 -4.02
CA ALA A 128 -23.98 29.76 -4.33
C ALA A 128 -24.87 30.51 -3.32
N SER A 129 -25.31 29.88 -2.22
CA SER A 129 -26.16 30.50 -1.21
C SER A 129 -25.51 30.53 0.18
N GLY A 130 -24.30 31.06 0.25
CA GLY A 130 -23.72 31.64 1.46
C GLY A 130 -23.92 33.15 1.45
N SER A 131 -25.17 33.60 1.45
CA SER A 131 -25.54 35.00 1.58
C SER A 131 -25.20 35.49 2.99
N ALA A 132 -24.34 36.49 3.06
CA ALA A 132 -24.34 37.58 4.03
C ALA A 132 -24.75 37.24 5.48
N VAL A 133 -23.76 36.83 6.28
CA VAL A 133 -23.57 37.50 7.57
C VAL A 133 -22.17 38.08 7.55
N SER A 134 -22.09 39.28 6.99
CA SER A 134 -21.11 40.27 7.40
C SER A 134 -21.22 40.40 8.91
N GLY A 135 -20.45 39.61 9.64
CA GLY A 135 -20.07 39.97 11.00
C GLY A 135 -19.21 41.20 10.84
N ASP A 136 -19.84 42.37 10.86
CA ASP A 136 -19.18 43.61 11.25
C ASP A 136 -18.53 43.29 12.60
N PRO A 137 -17.19 43.13 12.70
CA PRO A 137 -16.60 43.08 14.01
C PRO A 137 -16.80 44.49 14.55
N ALA A 138 -17.82 44.65 15.40
CA ALA A 138 -17.97 45.84 16.22
C ALA A 138 -16.56 46.25 16.67
N PRO A 139 -16.10 47.47 16.39
CA PRO A 139 -14.74 47.86 16.72
C PRO A 139 -14.65 47.94 18.23
N VAL A 140 -14.36 46.81 18.87
CA VAL A 140 -13.78 46.81 20.20
C VAL A 140 -12.46 47.52 19.98
N ARG A 141 -12.41 48.76 20.44
CA ARG A 141 -11.22 49.61 20.40
C ARG A 141 -10.27 49.07 21.46
N ASP A 142 -9.84 47.82 21.30
CA ASP A 142 -8.83 47.22 22.15
C ASP A 142 -7.61 48.10 22.00
N SER A 143 -7.24 48.75 23.11
CA SER A 143 -6.06 49.60 23.12
C SER A 143 -4.86 48.69 22.86
N LEU A 144 -3.85 49.19 22.15
CA LEU A 144 -2.63 48.42 21.89
C LEU A 144 -1.96 47.93 23.19
N SER A 145 -2.22 48.64 24.31
CA SER A 145 -1.81 48.25 25.67
C SER A 145 -2.49 46.97 26.14
N GLU A 146 -3.81 46.86 26.02
CA GLU A 146 -4.59 45.69 26.45
C GLU A 146 -4.16 44.42 25.69
N LEU A 147 -3.96 44.54 24.37
CA LEU A 147 -3.48 43.42 23.55
C LEU A 147 -2.05 42.99 23.93
N ALA A 148 -1.21 43.92 24.37
CA ALA A 148 0.14 43.60 24.84
C ALA A 148 0.11 42.86 26.18
N ASP A 149 -0.76 43.29 27.10
CA ASP A 149 -0.91 42.68 28.41
C ASP A 149 -1.54 41.28 28.31
N GLU A 150 -2.54 41.10 27.45
CA GLU A 150 -3.14 39.79 27.16
C GLU A 150 -2.10 38.82 26.58
N ALA A 151 -1.29 39.27 25.60
CA ALA A 151 -0.24 38.45 24.99
C ALA A 151 0.85 38.06 26.01
N ARG A 152 1.20 38.96 26.94
CA ARG A 152 2.16 38.67 28.02
C ARG A 152 1.61 37.70 29.06
N GLN A 153 0.35 37.87 29.45
CA GLN A 153 -0.28 37.06 30.49
C GLN A 153 -0.56 35.64 30.02
N THR A 154 -1.06 35.49 28.78
CA THR A 154 -1.50 34.17 28.27
C THR A 154 -0.39 33.40 27.58
N GLY A 155 0.57 34.08 26.96
CA GLY A 155 1.59 33.45 26.12
C GLY A 155 1.04 32.77 24.86
N ASP A 156 -0.25 32.92 24.55
CA ASP A 156 -0.85 32.29 23.37
C ASP A 156 -0.33 32.97 22.09
N ARG A 157 0.15 32.14 21.17
CA ARG A 157 0.59 32.54 19.83
C ARG A 157 -0.46 33.38 19.12
N ARG A 158 -1.75 33.07 19.28
CA ARG A 158 -2.83 33.84 18.63
C ARG A 158 -2.97 35.26 19.20
N ALA A 159 -2.85 35.43 20.51
CA ALA A 159 -2.86 36.73 21.16
C ALA A 159 -1.66 37.58 20.74
N VAL A 160 -0.46 36.98 20.69
CA VAL A 160 0.78 37.65 20.23
C VAL A 160 0.65 38.13 18.79
N LEU A 161 0.15 37.28 17.87
CA LEU A 161 -0.01 37.67 16.46
C LEU A 161 -1.05 38.78 16.27
N ARG A 162 -2.11 38.80 17.08
CA ARG A 162 -3.12 39.86 17.06
C ARG A 162 -2.51 41.21 17.44
N TYR A 163 -1.74 41.26 18.53
CA TYR A 163 -0.98 42.44 18.95
C TYR A 163 0.02 42.91 17.87
N LEU A 164 0.83 42.00 17.33
CA LEU A 164 1.83 42.35 16.32
C LEU A 164 1.21 42.89 15.02
N ARG A 165 0.08 42.33 14.60
CA ARG A 165 -0.65 42.84 13.42
C ARG A 165 -1.18 44.26 13.68
N ARG A 166 -1.72 44.51 14.87
CA ARG A 166 -2.22 45.84 15.26
C ARG A 166 -1.13 46.90 15.43
N ARG A 167 0.09 46.49 15.79
CA ARG A 167 1.26 47.38 15.91
C ARG A 167 1.89 47.77 14.56
N ARG A 168 1.69 46.97 13.51
CA ARG A 168 2.28 47.18 12.17
C ARG A 168 1.41 47.98 11.21
N GLY A 169 0.11 48.02 11.46
CA GLY A 169 -0.84 48.89 10.74
C GLY A 169 -1.01 50.21 11.48
#